data_AF-A0A6B2G540-F1
#
_entry.id   AF-A0A6B2G540-F1
#
_cell.length_a   1.000
_cell.length_b   1.000
_cell.length_c   1.000
_cell.angle_alpha   90.00
_cell.angle_beta   90.00
_cell.angle_gamma   90.00
#
_symmetry.space_group_name_H-M   'P 1'
#
loop_
_entity.id
_entity.type
_entity.pdbx_description
1 polymer ?
#
loop_
_entity_poly.entity_id
_entity_poly.type
_entity_poly.pdbx_seq_one_letter_code
_entity_poly.pdbx_strand_id
1 'polypeptide(L)'
;CACETQSHPSVAIDSALPSLNRTSTEVPPTVIAIPDEPEINEAIKILLKYLQIFTACSKSFAHGGNDVCNAVAPLMTIWMIYESGSIAVKAEPNILFLAFGALGMSAGIILWGTRVMETIGNRITEITPVGGFSIDFSSSTTVLISTMARIPISTTHCTVGSTVA
;
A
#
# COMPACT_ATOMS: atom_id res chain seq x y z
N CYS A 1 8.64 10.82 -6.97
CA CYS A 1 9.29 12.14 -6.92
C CYS A 1 9.28 12.58 -5.47
N ALA A 2 10.45 12.69 -4.84
CA ALA A 2 10.57 13.09 -3.43
C ALA A 2 10.81 14.60 -3.37
N CYS A 3 9.89 15.35 -2.78
CA CYS A 3 10.16 16.51 -1.91
C CYS A 3 8.82 17.09 -1.44
N GLU A 4 8.36 16.72 -0.25
CA GLU A 4 7.41 17.55 0.50
C GLU A 4 7.78 17.48 1.98
N THR A 5 8.79 18.27 2.30
CA THR A 5 9.09 18.74 3.65
C THR A 5 8.01 19.77 4.00
N GLN A 6 6.89 19.34 4.55
CA GLN A 6 5.93 20.24 5.18
C GLN A 6 6.13 20.24 6.69
N SER A 7 6.88 21.24 7.11
CA SER A 7 6.91 21.83 8.43
C SER A 7 5.50 22.04 9.00
N HIS A 8 5.20 21.39 10.12
CA HIS A 8 4.24 21.89 11.10
C HIS A 8 4.80 21.73 12.51
N PRO A 9 4.42 22.64 13.42
CA PRO A 9 5.32 23.21 14.41
C PRO A 9 5.55 22.26 15.57
N SER A 10 6.77 22.33 16.10
CA SER A 10 7.23 21.77 17.35
C SER A 10 6.20 22.03 18.46
N VAL A 11 5.39 21.03 18.78
CA VAL A 11 4.64 21.01 20.03
C VAL A 11 5.69 20.99 21.13
N ALA A 12 5.76 22.11 21.85
CA ALA A 12 6.63 22.34 22.97
C ALA A 12 6.44 21.25 24.04
N ILE A 13 7.31 20.25 24.04
CA ILE A 13 7.54 19.33 25.15
C ILE A 13 9.05 19.35 25.42
N ASP A 14 9.59 20.52 25.78
CA ASP A 14 11.04 20.67 25.97
C ASP A 14 11.41 21.48 27.22
N SER A 15 10.51 21.59 28.21
CA SER A 15 10.78 22.37 29.43
C SER A 15 10.44 21.67 30.76
N ALA A 16 10.30 20.34 30.80
CA ALA A 16 10.02 19.63 32.06
C ALA A 16 10.59 18.21 32.20
N LEU A 17 11.62 17.81 31.46
CA LEU A 17 12.31 16.54 31.71
C LEU A 17 13.75 16.81 32.19
N PRO A 18 14.07 16.49 33.45
CA PRO A 18 15.40 16.71 33.99
C PRO A 18 16.41 15.80 33.28
N SER A 19 17.36 16.43 32.59
CA SER A 19 18.68 15.93 32.19
C SER A 19 18.89 14.41 32.33
N LEU A 20 18.28 13.62 31.44
CA LEU A 20 18.67 12.23 31.26
C LEU A 20 19.96 12.18 30.44
N ASN A 21 21.01 11.85 31.17
CA ASN A 21 22.39 11.72 30.78
C ASN A 21 22.57 11.04 29.41
N ARG A 22 23.17 11.77 28.46
CA ARG A 22 23.61 11.28 27.14
C ARG A 22 24.86 10.40 27.30
N THR A 23 24.78 9.39 28.16
CA THR A 23 25.80 8.36 28.33
C THR A 23 25.50 7.24 27.35
N SER A 24 26.50 6.94 26.54
CA SER A 24 26.64 5.77 25.69
C SER A 24 26.07 4.50 26.33
N THR A 25 24.80 4.23 26.13
CA THR A 25 24.43 2.88 25.76
C THR A 25 24.56 2.87 24.25
N GLU A 26 25.70 2.36 23.76
CA GLU A 26 25.58 1.44 22.64
C GLU A 26 24.40 0.56 23.03
N VAL A 27 23.25 0.75 22.37
CA VAL A 27 22.25 -0.28 22.37
C VAL A 27 23.03 -1.43 21.74
N PRO A 28 23.42 -2.48 22.50
CA PRO A 28 24.00 -3.64 21.85
C PRO A 28 23.01 -4.02 20.75
N PRO A 29 23.43 -4.64 19.64
CA PRO A 29 22.48 -5.34 18.82
C PRO A 29 21.92 -6.45 19.71
N THR A 30 20.90 -6.12 20.53
CA THR A 30 19.83 -7.01 20.86
C THR A 30 19.19 -7.23 19.50
N VAL A 31 19.83 -8.12 18.73
CA VAL A 31 19.13 -9.17 18.04
C VAL A 31 18.10 -9.58 19.08
N ILE A 32 16.89 -9.03 18.94
CA ILE A 32 15.72 -9.68 19.48
C ILE A 32 15.90 -11.06 18.87
N ALA A 33 16.44 -11.99 19.66
CA ALA A 33 16.42 -13.38 19.31
C ALA A 33 14.94 -13.60 19.16
N ILE A 34 14.47 -13.57 17.91
CA ILE A 34 13.14 -14.01 17.56
C ILE A 34 13.14 -15.40 18.20
N PRO A 35 12.37 -15.59 19.27
CA PRO A 35 12.39 -16.87 19.98
C PRO A 35 12.26 -17.95 18.93
N ASP A 36 13.16 -18.94 18.96
CA ASP A 36 13.25 -20.02 17.98
C ASP A 36 11.85 -20.31 17.43
N GLU A 37 11.68 -20.06 16.12
CA GLU A 37 10.41 -20.17 15.40
C GLU A 37 9.68 -21.40 15.94
N PRO A 38 8.49 -21.24 16.56
CA PRO A 38 7.88 -22.28 17.37
C PRO A 38 7.59 -23.49 16.50
N GLU A 39 8.50 -24.47 16.46
CA GLU A 39 8.63 -25.57 15.50
C GLU A 39 7.43 -25.66 14.53
N ILE A 40 7.31 -24.68 13.62
CA ILE A 40 6.08 -24.56 12.85
C ILE A 40 6.15 -25.69 11.85
N ASN A 41 5.21 -26.63 11.98
CA ASN A 41 5.08 -27.76 11.06
C ASN A 41 5.25 -27.26 9.62
N GLU A 42 6.11 -27.90 8.83
CA GLU A 42 6.34 -27.50 7.44
C GLU A 42 5.02 -27.39 6.63
N ALA A 43 4.03 -28.21 6.97
CA ALA A 43 2.67 -28.11 6.43
C ALA A 43 2.00 -26.75 6.68
N ILE A 44 2.16 -26.17 7.87
CA ILE A 44 1.60 -24.86 8.23
C ILE A 44 2.33 -23.75 7.48
N LYS A 45 3.66 -23.82 7.34
CA LYS A 45 4.44 -22.84 6.56
C LYS A 45 4.00 -22.82 5.08
N ILE A 46 3.78 -24.00 4.49
CA ILE A 46 3.27 -24.13 3.12
C ILE A 46 1.87 -23.55 3.00
N LEU A 47 0.97 -23.86 3.95
CA LEU A 47 -0.39 -23.30 3.97
C LEU A 47 -0.38 -21.77 4.04
N LEU A 48 0.42 -21.19 4.93
CA LEU A 48 0.54 -19.75 5.10
C LEU A 48 1.12 -19.06 3.87
N LYS A 49 2.08 -19.69 3.18
CA LYS A 49 2.57 -19.19 1.89
C LYS A 49 1.44 -19.14 0.86
N TYR A 50 0.62 -20.17 0.73
CA TYR A 50 -0.52 -20.15 -0.19
C TYR A 50 -1.57 -19.10 0.19
N LEU A 51 -1.87 -18.97 1.49
CA LEU A 51 -2.76 -17.92 2.00
C LEU A 51 -2.21 -16.52 1.67
N GLN A 52 -0.90 -16.32 1.80
CA GLN A 52 -0.26 -15.04 1.50
C GLN A 52 -0.31 -14.70 0.02
N ILE A 53 -0.14 -15.68 -0.87
CA ILE A 53 -0.34 -15.46 -2.31
C ILE A 53 -1.80 -15.04 -2.59
N PHE A 54 -2.77 -15.68 -1.94
CA PHE A 54 -4.18 -15.36 -2.12
C PHE A 54 -4.53 -13.93 -1.65
N THR A 55 -4.02 -13.51 -0.50
CA THR A 55 -4.21 -12.13 0.01
C THR A 55 -3.47 -11.11 -0.84
N ALA A 56 -2.27 -11.41 -1.32
CA ALA A 56 -1.54 -10.55 -2.25
C ALA A 56 -2.32 -10.33 -3.55
N CYS A 57 -2.96 -11.37 -4.09
CA CYS A 57 -3.85 -11.24 -5.24
C CYS A 57 -5.08 -10.35 -4.93
N SER A 58 -5.69 -10.55 -3.77
CA SER A 58 -6.85 -9.75 -3.33
C SER A 58 -6.49 -8.28 -3.18
N LYS A 59 -5.34 -7.99 -2.57
CA LYS A 59 -4.78 -6.64 -2.45
C LYS A 59 -4.44 -6.03 -3.80
N SER A 60 -3.85 -6.79 -4.71
CA SER A 60 -3.54 -6.33 -6.07
C SER A 60 -4.81 -5.96 -6.84
N PHE A 61 -5.89 -6.74 -6.71
CA PHE A 61 -7.19 -6.42 -7.31
C PHE A 61 -7.76 -5.12 -6.73
N ALA A 62 -7.82 -5.01 -5.40
CA ALA A 62 -8.31 -3.82 -4.74
C ALA A 62 -7.48 -2.58 -5.14
N HIS A 63 -6.15 -2.66 -5.05
CA HIS A 63 -5.25 -1.57 -5.42
C HIS A 63 -5.39 -1.17 -6.90
N GLY A 64 -5.43 -2.14 -7.82
CA GLY A 64 -5.59 -1.89 -9.25
C GLY A 64 -6.91 -1.20 -9.57
N GLY A 65 -8.01 -1.61 -8.93
CA GLY A 65 -9.32 -0.97 -9.11
C GLY A 65 -9.33 0.50 -8.69
N ASN A 66 -8.67 0.85 -7.58
CA ASN A 66 -8.56 2.24 -7.12
C ASN A 66 -7.66 3.07 -8.05
N ASP A 67 -6.54 2.52 -8.48
CA ASP A 67 -5.56 3.22 -9.31
C ASP A 67 -6.08 3.47 -10.74
N VAL A 68 -6.80 2.50 -11.32
CA VAL A 68 -7.42 2.65 -12.64
C VAL A 68 -8.46 3.78 -12.61
N CYS A 69 -9.22 3.93 -11.53
CA CYS A 69 -10.17 5.05 -11.40
C CYS A 69 -9.45 6.41 -11.40
N ASN A 70 -8.34 6.52 -10.67
CA ASN A 70 -7.55 7.75 -10.62
C ASN A 70 -6.96 8.12 -12.00
N ALA A 71 -6.58 7.13 -12.82
CA ALA A 71 -6.07 7.36 -14.17
C ALA A 71 -7.17 7.66 -15.20
N VAL A 72 -8.31 6.97 -15.13
CA VAL A 72 -9.38 7.05 -16.14
C VAL A 72 -10.34 8.20 -15.89
N ALA A 73 -10.55 8.64 -14.64
CA ALA A 73 -11.52 9.69 -14.31
C ALA A 73 -11.27 11.03 -15.04
N PRO A 74 -10.03 11.58 -15.12
CA PRO A 74 -9.77 12.80 -15.87
C PRO A 74 -10.01 12.63 -17.38
N LEU A 75 -9.58 11.48 -17.94
CA LEU A 75 -9.73 11.17 -19.35
C LEU A 75 -11.21 11.12 -19.76
N MET A 76 -12.05 10.47 -18.95
CA MET A 76 -13.50 10.43 -19.15
C MET A 76 -14.13 11.81 -19.06
N THR A 77 -13.71 12.61 -18.07
CA THR A 77 -14.23 13.96 -17.88
C THR A 77 -13.99 14.83 -19.11
N ILE A 78 -12.80 14.76 -19.72
CA ILE A 78 -12.47 15.53 -20.93
C ILE A 78 -13.32 15.06 -22.12
N TRP A 79 -13.47 13.74 -22.30
CA TRP A 79 -14.25 13.19 -23.40
C TRP A 79 -15.74 13.59 -23.31
N MET A 80 -16.29 13.59 -22.10
CA MET A 80 -17.67 14.02 -21.86
C MET A 80 -17.89 15.51 -22.15
N ILE A 81 -16.94 16.37 -21.79
CA ILE A 81 -17.01 17.81 -22.11
C ILE A 81 -16.94 18.00 -23.64
N TYR A 82 -16.11 17.22 -24.34
CA TYR A 82 -16.00 17.29 -25.79
C TYR A 82 -17.30 16.91 -26.51
N GLU A 83 -17.99 15.86 -26.06
CA GLU A 83 -19.20 15.38 -26.74
C GLU A 83 -20.48 16.12 -26.31
N SER A 84 -20.65 16.37 -25.01
CA SER A 84 -21.90 16.91 -24.46
C SER A 84 -21.83 18.41 -24.09
N GLY A 85 -20.64 19.02 -24.07
CA GLY A 85 -20.45 20.40 -23.62
C GLY A 85 -20.80 20.65 -22.14
N SER A 86 -21.11 19.60 -21.39
CA SER A 86 -21.59 19.65 -20.01
C SER A 86 -21.00 18.49 -19.20
N ILE A 87 -20.73 18.74 -17.93
CA ILE A 87 -20.21 17.76 -16.98
C ILE A 87 -21.41 16.98 -16.45
N ALA A 88 -21.94 16.05 -17.24
CA ALA A 88 -23.06 15.23 -16.80
C ALA A 88 -22.58 14.28 -15.69
N VAL A 89 -22.92 14.57 -14.43
CA VAL A 89 -22.54 13.80 -13.22
C VAL A 89 -23.00 12.31 -13.25
N LYS A 90 -23.75 11.91 -14.27
CA LYS A 90 -24.42 10.61 -14.37
C LYS A 90 -24.19 9.88 -15.70
N ALA A 91 -23.08 10.14 -16.39
CA ALA A 91 -22.71 9.32 -17.54
C ALA A 91 -22.19 7.96 -17.07
N GLU A 92 -22.73 6.88 -17.64
CA GLU A 92 -22.19 5.55 -17.40
C GLU A 92 -20.79 5.44 -18.02
N PRO A 93 -19.80 4.93 -17.27
CA PRO A 93 -18.45 4.83 -17.79
C PRO A 93 -18.39 3.78 -18.91
N ASN A 94 -18.03 4.23 -20.11
CA ASN A 94 -17.75 3.37 -21.25
C ASN A 94 -16.65 2.34 -20.91
N ILE A 95 -16.95 1.05 -21.11
CA ILE A 95 -16.06 -0.05 -20.75
C ILE A 95 -14.71 0.00 -21.46
N LEU A 96 -14.66 0.63 -22.64
CA LEU A 96 -13.44 0.82 -23.44
C LEU A 96 -12.37 1.64 -22.71
N PHE A 97 -12.76 2.70 -22.01
CA PHE A 97 -11.80 3.54 -21.27
C PHE A 97 -11.31 2.84 -20.00
N LEU A 98 -12.16 2.06 -19.34
CA LEU A 98 -11.75 1.19 -18.22
C LEU A 98 -10.76 0.12 -18.72
N ALA A 99 -11.04 -0.51 -19.86
CA ALA A 99 -10.14 -1.47 -20.48
C ALA A 99 -8.80 -0.82 -20.87
N PHE A 100 -8.82 0.39 -21.40
CA PHE A 100 -7.60 1.14 -21.72
C PHE A 100 -6.77 1.44 -20.45
N GLY A 101 -7.41 1.87 -19.36
CA GLY A 101 -6.73 2.09 -18.08
C GLY A 101 -6.11 0.81 -17.52
N ALA A 102 -6.84 -0.31 -17.57
CA ALA A 102 -6.35 -1.61 -17.12
C ALA A 102 -5.17 -2.13 -17.96
N LEU A 103 -5.23 -1.97 -19.29
CA LEU A 103 -4.13 -2.32 -20.19
C LEU A 103 -2.90 -1.44 -19.97
N GLY A 104 -3.10 -0.12 -19.78
CA GLY A 104 -2.03 0.82 -19.46
C GLY A 104 -1.32 0.47 -18.15
N MET A 105 -2.07 0.16 -17.10
CA MET A 105 -1.52 -0.27 -15.81
C MET A 105 -0.75 -1.59 -15.95
N SER A 106 -1.33 -2.58 -16.64
CA SER A 106 -0.69 -3.88 -16.86
C SER A 106 0.63 -3.75 -17.64
N ALA A 107 0.64 -2.94 -18.70
CA ALA A 107 1.85 -2.65 -19.48
C ALA A 107 2.92 -1.92 -18.65
N GLY A 108 2.51 -0.96 -17.81
CA GLY A 108 3.42 -0.24 -16.92
C GLY A 108 4.12 -1.16 -15.91
N ILE A 109 3.38 -2.11 -15.32
CA ILE A 109 3.95 -3.10 -14.39
C ILE A 109 4.95 -4.02 -15.12
N ILE A 110 4.65 -4.45 -16.34
CA ILE A 110 5.57 -5.32 -17.12
C ILE A 110 6.86 -4.58 -17.47
N LEU A 111 6.78 -3.31 -17.89
CA LEU A 111 7.93 -2.54 -18.36
C LEU A 111 8.84 -2.05 -17.22
N TRP A 112 8.27 -1.56 -16.12
CA TRP A 112 9.03 -0.93 -15.02
C TRP A 112 8.82 -1.56 -13.64
N GLY A 113 7.83 -2.43 -13.47
CA GLY A 113 7.48 -3.01 -12.16
C GLY A 113 8.56 -3.93 -11.58
N THR A 114 9.34 -4.63 -12.42
CA THR A 114 10.42 -5.54 -11.99
C THR A 114 11.49 -4.80 -11.19
N ARG A 115 11.89 -3.60 -11.61
CA ARG A 115 12.87 -2.76 -10.90
C ARG A 115 12.36 -2.31 -9.53
N VAL A 116 11.08 -1.95 -9.45
CA VAL A 116 10.46 -1.51 -8.20
C VAL A 116 10.35 -2.67 -7.21
N MET A 117 9.85 -3.83 -7.67
CA MET A 117 9.73 -5.03 -6.85
C MET A 117 11.08 -5.51 -6.32
N GLU A 118 12.14 -5.45 -7.12
CA GLU A 118 13.50 -5.80 -6.69
C GLU A 118 14.01 -4.87 -5.58
N THR A 119 13.75 -3.56 -5.68
CA THR A 119 14.16 -2.60 -4.65
C THR A 119 13.38 -2.74 -3.34
N ILE A 120 12.09 -3.03 -3.40
CA ILE A 120 11.25 -3.20 -2.20
C ILE A 120 11.56 -4.54 -1.52
N GLY A 121 11.70 -5.61 -2.29
CA GLY A 121 11.98 -6.95 -1.77
C GLY A 121 13.35 -7.08 -1.12
N ASN A 122 14.37 -6.40 -1.66
CA ASN A 122 15.74 -6.52 -1.13
C ASN A 122 16.08 -5.54 0.00
N ARG A 123 15.32 -4.45 0.20
CA ARG A 123 15.71 -3.38 1.15
C ARG A 123 14.80 -3.19 2.36
N ILE A 124 13.57 -3.72 2.37
CA ILE A 124 12.58 -3.25 3.35
C ILE A 124 12.36 -4.22 4.52
N THR A 125 12.25 -5.55 4.37
CA THR A 125 12.13 -6.46 5.54
C THR A 125 12.16 -7.95 5.18
N GLU A 126 12.73 -8.80 6.08
CA GLU A 126 12.35 -10.21 6.19
C GLU A 126 10.90 -10.29 6.74
N ILE A 127 9.92 -10.21 5.86
CA ILE A 127 8.51 -10.40 6.23
C ILE A 127 8.24 -11.91 6.29
N THR A 128 7.86 -12.41 7.47
CA THR A 128 7.37 -13.79 7.61
C THR A 128 6.04 -13.95 6.86
N PRO A 129 5.74 -15.13 6.27
CA PRO A 129 4.49 -15.35 5.53
C PRO A 129 3.21 -15.02 6.32
N VAL A 130 3.24 -15.19 7.66
CA VAL A 130 2.16 -14.83 8.57
C VAL A 130 2.00 -13.30 8.67
N GLY A 131 3.12 -12.58 8.84
CA GLY A 131 3.11 -11.12 8.91
C GLY A 131 2.61 -10.50 7.61
N GLY A 132 3.06 -11.02 6.47
CA GLY A 132 2.57 -10.60 5.15
C GLY A 132 1.07 -10.78 5.00
N PHE A 133 0.54 -11.92 5.46
CA PHE A 133 -0.90 -12.23 5.36
C PHE A 133 -1.75 -11.24 6.14
N SER A 134 -1.36 -10.94 7.37
CA SER A 134 -2.07 -9.97 8.21
C SER A 134 -2.07 -8.57 7.59
N ILE A 135 -0.91 -8.11 7.11
CA ILE A 135 -0.74 -6.79 6.49
C ILE A 135 -1.60 -6.68 5.23
N ASP A 136 -1.52 -7.67 4.34
CA ASP A 136 -2.24 -7.63 3.08
C ASP A 136 -3.76 -7.77 3.26
N PHE A 137 -4.20 -8.60 4.20
CA PHE A 137 -5.62 -8.76 4.50
C PHE A 137 -6.23 -7.48 5.11
N SER A 138 -5.55 -6.89 6.10
CA SER A 138 -5.99 -5.64 6.74
C SER A 138 -6.05 -4.49 5.73
N SER A 139 -4.95 -4.25 5.01
CA SER A 139 -4.90 -3.17 4.03
C SER A 139 -5.89 -3.39 2.89
N SER A 140 -6.03 -4.62 2.37
CA SER A 140 -6.97 -4.91 1.28
C SER A 140 -8.42 -4.69 1.70
N THR A 141 -8.77 -5.04 2.94
CA THR A 141 -10.13 -4.87 3.46
C THR A 141 -10.51 -3.39 3.55
N THR A 142 -9.63 -2.57 4.15
CA THR A 142 -9.84 -1.11 4.21
C THR A 142 -9.97 -0.50 2.83
N VAL A 143 -9.09 -0.91 1.91
CA VAL A 143 -9.10 -0.38 0.55
C VAL A 143 -10.40 -0.73 -0.15
N LEU A 144 -10.83 -1.99 -0.08
CA LEU A 144 -12.05 -2.45 -0.73
C LEU A 144 -13.31 -1.73 -0.18
N ILE A 145 -13.41 -1.55 1.14
CA ILE A 145 -14.51 -0.81 1.76
C ILE A 145 -14.52 0.64 1.27
N SER A 146 -13.35 1.30 1.20
CA SER A 146 -13.26 2.68 0.72
C SER A 146 -13.63 2.81 -0.77
N THR A 147 -13.22 1.84 -1.60
CA THR A 147 -13.60 1.79 -3.02
C THR A 147 -15.10 1.66 -3.20
N MET A 148 -15.75 0.81 -2.40
CA MET A 148 -17.21 0.69 -2.43
C MET A 148 -17.89 1.99 -1.96
N ALA A 149 -17.29 2.69 -0.99
CA ALA A 149 -17.73 4.00 -0.53
C ALA A 149 -17.43 5.15 -1.52
N ARG A 150 -16.71 4.88 -2.63
CA ARG A 150 -16.28 5.86 -3.64
C ARG A 150 -15.42 7.00 -3.08
N ILE A 151 -14.62 6.70 -2.05
CA ILE A 151 -13.70 7.67 -1.45
C ILE A 151 -12.28 7.37 -1.95
N PRO A 152 -11.59 8.35 -2.57
CA PRO A 152 -10.20 8.19 -2.98
C PRO A 152 -9.30 8.14 -1.74
N ILE A 153 -8.54 7.06 -1.62
CA ILE A 153 -7.60 6.81 -0.52
C ILE A 153 -6.21 6.47 -1.06
N SER A 154 -5.19 6.70 -0.25
CA SER A 154 -3.82 6.28 -0.55
C SER A 154 -3.56 4.88 0.00
N THR A 155 -3.32 3.92 -0.90
CA THR A 155 -3.03 2.52 -0.53
C THR A 155 -1.70 2.36 0.22
N THR A 156 -0.76 3.30 0.06
CA THR A 156 0.51 3.30 0.79
C THR A 156 0.29 3.57 2.28
N HIS A 157 -0.57 4.53 2.62
CA HIS A 157 -0.91 4.84 4.02
C HIS A 157 -1.71 3.69 4.65
N CYS A 158 -2.59 3.04 3.90
CA CYS A 158 -3.26 1.84 4.37
C CYS A 158 -2.26 0.72 4.66
N THR A 159 -1.31 0.47 3.76
CA THR A 159 -0.32 -0.60 3.95
C THR A 159 0.63 -0.29 5.12
N VAL A 160 1.15 0.95 5.22
CA VAL A 160 2.03 1.36 6.33
C VAL A 160 1.27 1.30 7.66
N GLY A 161 0.02 1.76 7.70
CA GLY A 161 -0.83 1.64 8.88
C GLY A 161 -1.04 0.19 9.31
N SER A 162 -1.27 -0.72 8.36
CA SER A 162 -1.39 -2.16 8.62
C SER A 162 -0.09 -2.82 9.09
N THR A 163 1.08 -2.22 8.85
CA THR A 163 2.36 -2.74 9.38
C THR A 163 2.65 -2.32 10.82
N VAL A 164 2.02 -1.23 11.30
CA VAL A 164 2.23 -0.68 12.64
C VAL A 164 1.15 -1.14 13.63
N ALA A 165 -0.05 -1.46 13.14
CA ALA A 165 -1.17 -1.98 13.91
C ALA A 165 -0.99 -3.46 14.29
#